data_AF-A0A849VF29-F1
#
_entry.id   AF-A0A849VF29-F1
#
_cell.length_a   1.000
_cell.length_b   1.000
_cell.length_c   1.000
_cell.angle_alpha   90.00
_cell.angle_beta   90.00
_cell.angle_gamma   90.00
#
_symmetry.space_group_name_H-M   'P 1'
#
loop_
_entity.id
_entity.type
_entity.pdbx_description
1 polymer ?
#
loop_
_entity_poly.entity_id
_entity_poly.type
_entity_poly.pdbx_seq_one_letter_code
_entity_poly.pdbx_strand_id
1 'polypeptide(L)'
;MRLEHDKCILKSNIYYLAVNSYMLCAFNYYSELTFSVKSLLALTIFIFMPYFLQNQKLKIIREPIKHAVFKQGYLCFAQHRINVESINRVVLSKTPQFVTFVFPYNYGNEGKLIEFNFPIGDYELFKSYLSGHIPSITFID
;
A
#
# COMPACT_ATOMS: atom_id res chain seq x y z
N MET A 1 -13.48 14.15 -0.82
CA MET A 1 -12.60 13.35 0.06
C MET A 1 -11.19 13.13 -0.49
N ARG A 2 -10.98 12.56 -1.70
CA ARG A 2 -9.60 12.32 -2.24
C ARG A 2 -8.77 13.61 -2.39
N LEU A 3 -9.37 14.67 -2.93
CA LEU A 3 -8.76 15.99 -3.10
C LEU A 3 -8.37 16.70 -1.79
N GLU A 4 -9.05 16.42 -0.68
CA GLU A 4 -8.70 17.02 0.63
C GLU A 4 -7.57 16.26 1.30
N HIS A 5 -7.52 14.93 1.12
CA HIS A 5 -6.42 14.10 1.60
C HIS A 5 -5.11 14.47 0.90
N ASP A 6 -5.14 14.73 -0.41
CA ASP A 6 -3.96 15.13 -1.19
C ASP A 6 -3.44 16.52 -0.79
N LYS A 7 -4.35 17.47 -0.50
CA LYS A 7 -3.99 18.81 0.01
C LYS A 7 -3.36 18.74 1.40
N CYS A 8 -3.82 17.84 2.27
CA CYS A 8 -3.28 17.65 3.60
C CYS A 8 -1.86 17.07 3.55
N ILE A 9 -1.62 16.09 2.68
CA ILE A 9 -0.29 15.51 2.43
C ILE A 9 0.67 16.57 1.90
N LEU A 10 0.24 17.39 0.93
CA LEU A 10 1.07 18.45 0.36
C LEU A 10 1.49 19.49 1.41
N LYS A 11 0.56 19.93 2.27
CA LYS A 11 0.86 20.86 3.37
C LYS A 11 1.82 20.26 4.40
N SER A 12 1.64 18.99 4.74
CA SER A 12 2.54 18.27 5.66
C SER A 12 3.95 18.16 5.08
N ASN A 13 4.08 17.87 3.79
CA ASN A 13 5.38 17.74 3.12
C ASN A 13 6.15 19.07 3.06
N ILE A 14 5.47 20.19 2.78
CA ILE A 14 6.09 21.53 2.78
C ILE A 14 6.59 21.88 4.20
N TYR A 15 5.80 21.56 5.23
CA TYR A 15 6.18 21.79 6.62
C TYR A 15 7.42 20.99 7.02
N TYR A 16 7.47 19.69 6.69
CA TYR A 16 8.65 18.86 6.93
C TYR A 16 9.89 19.39 6.21
N LEU A 17 9.76 19.83 4.96
CA LEU A 17 10.86 20.38 4.20
C LEU A 17 11.39 21.68 4.85
N ALA A 18 10.49 22.57 5.29
CA ALA A 18 10.86 23.81 5.96
C ALA A 18 11.56 23.57 7.31
N VAL A 19 11.06 22.65 8.14
CA VAL A 19 11.66 22.32 9.44
C VAL A 19 13.05 21.70 9.27
N ASN A 20 13.22 20.77 8.31
CA ASN A 20 14.53 20.16 8.04
C ASN A 20 15.53 21.17 7.48
N SER A 21 15.08 22.09 6.61
CA SER A 21 15.91 23.16 6.07
C SER A 21 16.37 24.12 7.18
N TYR A 22 15.48 24.47 8.12
CA TYR A 22 15.79 25.33 9.26
C TYR A 22 16.79 24.70 10.23
N MET A 23 16.54 23.44 10.63
CA MET A 23 17.45 22.68 11.53
C MET A 23 18.85 22.55 10.93
N LEU A 24 18.95 22.43 9.61
CA LEU A 24 20.21 22.39 8.90
C LEU A 24 20.95 23.74 8.92
N CYS A 25 20.25 24.84 8.59
CA CYS A 25 20.86 26.17 8.62
C CYS A 25 21.38 26.49 10.03
N ALA A 26 20.60 26.14 11.06
CA ALA A 26 21.03 26.24 12.45
C ALA A 26 22.25 25.35 12.72
N PHE A 27 22.23 24.07 12.35
CA PHE A 27 23.35 23.16 12.60
C PHE A 27 24.65 23.61 11.93
N ASN A 28 24.62 24.04 10.66
CA ASN A 28 25.81 24.55 9.97
C ASN A 28 26.30 25.86 10.57
N TYR A 29 25.40 26.74 11.00
CA TYR A 29 25.76 27.98 11.68
C TYR A 29 26.45 27.74 13.02
N TYR A 30 25.99 26.75 13.80
CA TYR A 30 26.54 26.44 15.12
C TYR A 30 27.78 25.54 15.12
N SER A 31 28.01 24.78 14.05
CA SER A 31 29.05 23.73 14.06
C SER A 31 30.35 24.11 13.34
N GLU A 32 30.46 25.33 12.79
CA GLU A 32 31.59 25.80 11.96
C GLU A 32 32.06 24.77 10.90
N LEU A 33 31.19 23.81 10.53
CA LEU A 33 31.53 22.76 9.60
C LEU A 33 31.69 23.37 8.21
N THR A 34 32.88 23.24 7.65
CA THR A 34 33.14 23.54 6.23
C THR A 34 32.17 22.74 5.38
N PHE A 35 31.31 23.45 4.65
CA PHE A 35 30.33 22.89 3.74
C PHE A 35 30.98 21.84 2.83
N SER A 36 30.57 20.58 2.97
CA SER A 36 31.15 19.44 2.26
C SER A 36 30.09 18.79 1.39
N VAL A 37 30.48 18.31 0.20
CA VAL A 37 29.59 17.54 -0.67
C VAL A 37 28.98 16.32 0.06
N LYS A 38 29.70 15.76 1.03
CA LYS A 38 29.21 14.65 1.87
C LYS A 38 28.04 15.06 2.77
N SER A 39 28.06 16.26 3.35
CA SER A 39 26.95 16.75 4.18
C SER A 39 25.71 17.05 3.33
N LEU A 40 25.89 17.52 2.09
CA LEU A 40 24.80 17.72 1.13
C LEU A 40 24.15 16.39 0.69
N LEU A 41 24.93 15.33 0.51
CA LEU A 41 24.40 14.00 0.18
C LEU A 41 23.60 13.40 1.34
N ALA A 42 24.13 13.48 2.57
CA ALA A 42 23.43 13.02 3.78
C ALA A 42 22.08 13.73 3.98
N LEU A 43 22.03 15.02 3.63
CA LEU A 43 20.82 15.86 3.60
C LEU A 43 19.75 15.34 2.65
N THR A 44 20.14 15.04 1.42
CA THR A 44 19.19 14.49 0.45
C THR A 44 18.62 13.18 0.98
N ILE A 45 19.43 12.30 1.56
CA ILE A 45 18.92 11.06 2.14
C ILE A 45 17.94 11.35 3.29
N PHE A 46 18.27 12.25 4.22
CA PHE A 46 17.42 12.59 5.37
C PHE A 46 16.08 13.24 4.98
N ILE A 47 16.08 14.14 3.99
CA ILE A 47 14.86 14.81 3.52
C ILE A 47 13.94 13.81 2.81
N PHE A 48 14.51 12.90 2.02
CA PHE A 48 13.73 11.93 1.25
C PHE A 48 13.39 10.66 2.04
N MET A 49 14.08 10.35 3.14
CA MET A 49 13.79 9.19 4.00
C MET A 49 12.32 9.21 4.50
N PRO A 50 11.79 10.38 4.91
CA PRO A 50 10.38 10.73 4.99
C PRO A 50 9.42 9.94 4.12
N TYR A 51 9.69 10.23 2.85
CA TYR A 51 8.89 9.91 1.70
C TYR A 51 9.02 8.43 1.34
N PHE A 52 10.24 7.88 1.44
CA PHE A 52 10.45 6.44 1.30
C PHE A 52 9.70 5.65 2.37
N LEU A 53 9.76 6.07 3.64
CA LEU A 53 9.04 5.40 4.73
C LEU A 53 7.52 5.55 4.62
N GLN A 54 7.02 6.70 4.14
CA GLN A 54 5.59 6.91 3.94
C GLN A 54 5.03 6.07 2.79
N ASN A 55 5.78 5.91 1.70
CA ASN A 55 5.41 5.05 0.57
C ASN A 55 5.45 3.56 0.93
N GLN A 56 6.20 3.20 1.99
CA GLN A 56 6.22 1.83 2.52
C GLN A 56 5.06 1.53 3.47
N LYS A 57 4.22 2.50 3.85
CA LYS A 57 3.04 2.18 4.67
C LYS A 57 2.11 1.27 3.86
N LEU A 58 2.05 0.00 4.28
CA LEU A 58 1.10 -0.99 3.76
C LEU A 58 -0.30 -0.37 3.76
N LYS A 59 -0.86 -0.21 2.57
CA LYS A 59 -2.19 0.38 2.42
C LYS A 59 -3.22 -0.64 2.87
N ILE A 60 -3.74 -0.45 4.08
CA ILE A 60 -4.82 -1.28 4.62
C ILE A 60 -6.16 -0.74 4.10
N ILE A 61 -6.85 -1.56 3.32
CA ILE A 61 -8.19 -1.30 2.82
C ILE A 61 -9.19 -1.63 3.93
N ARG A 62 -9.98 -0.63 4.33
CA ARG A 62 -11.13 -0.82 5.22
C ARG A 62 -12.31 -1.34 4.38
N GLU A 63 -13.02 -2.34 4.89
CA GLU A 63 -14.17 -2.98 4.22
C GLU A 63 -13.81 -3.68 2.88
N PRO A 64 -13.06 -4.79 2.91
CA PRO A 64 -12.53 -5.45 1.71
C PRO A 64 -13.63 -5.90 0.72
N ILE A 65 -14.82 -6.26 1.23
CA ILE A 65 -15.98 -6.68 0.42
C ILE A 65 -16.49 -5.55 -0.49
N LYS A 66 -16.46 -4.29 -0.06
CA LYS A 66 -16.89 -3.16 -0.91
C LYS A 66 -15.91 -2.88 -2.05
N HIS A 67 -14.66 -3.30 -1.88
CA HIS A 67 -13.61 -3.09 -2.86
C HIS A 67 -13.52 -4.21 -3.90
N ALA A 68 -13.94 -5.42 -3.55
CA ALA A 68 -14.00 -6.59 -4.43
C ALA A 68 -15.46 -6.84 -4.84
N VAL A 69 -15.90 -6.29 -5.97
CA VAL A 69 -17.31 -6.39 -6.40
C VAL A 69 -17.46 -7.39 -7.54
N PHE A 70 -18.31 -8.39 -7.35
CA PHE A 70 -18.65 -9.34 -8.41
C PHE A 70 -19.81 -8.83 -9.28
N LYS A 71 -19.62 -8.74 -10.60
CA LYS A 71 -20.65 -8.36 -11.57
C LYS A 71 -20.52 -9.17 -12.86
N GLN A 72 -21.61 -9.81 -13.29
CA GLN A 72 -21.73 -10.50 -14.59
C GLN A 72 -20.60 -11.52 -14.85
N GLY A 73 -20.20 -12.29 -13.84
CA GLY A 73 -19.10 -13.27 -13.95
C GLY A 73 -17.69 -12.67 -13.90
N TYR A 74 -17.56 -11.38 -13.56
CA TYR A 74 -16.27 -10.73 -13.36
C TYR A 74 -16.11 -10.23 -11.91
N LEU A 75 -14.89 -10.37 -11.40
CA LEU A 75 -14.42 -9.66 -10.22
C LEU A 75 -13.89 -8.29 -10.66
N CYS A 76 -14.56 -7.23 -10.23
CA CYS A 76 -14.13 -5.85 -10.41
C CYS A 76 -13.43 -5.39 -9.13
N PHE A 77 -12.16 -5.02 -9.26
CA PHE A 77 -11.35 -4.54 -8.14
C PHE A 77 -10.48 -3.38 -8.59
N ALA A 78 -10.64 -2.22 -7.95
CA ALA A 78 -10.00 -0.97 -8.35
C ALA A 78 -10.18 -0.68 -9.86
N GLN A 79 -9.10 -0.77 -10.65
CA GLN A 79 -9.12 -0.57 -12.11
C GLN A 79 -9.08 -1.90 -12.89
N HIS A 80 -9.04 -3.02 -12.18
CA HIS A 80 -8.93 -4.36 -12.75
C HIS A 80 -10.31 -5.01 -12.86
N ARG A 81 -10.51 -5.73 -13.96
CA ARG A 81 -11.67 -6.57 -14.20
C ARG A 81 -11.17 -7.96 -14.59
N ILE A 82 -11.47 -8.96 -13.79
CA ILE A 82 -10.95 -10.32 -13.95
C ILE A 82 -12.13 -11.28 -14.09
N ASN A 83 -12.05 -12.20 -15.05
CA ASN A 83 -13.08 -13.23 -15.21
C ASN A 83 -13.00 -14.19 -14.00
N VAL A 84 -14.12 -14.39 -13.31
CA VAL A 84 -14.23 -15.28 -12.15
C VAL A 84 -13.85 -16.71 -12.49
N GLU A 85 -14.21 -17.20 -13.68
CA GLU A 85 -13.89 -18.56 -14.14
C GLU A 85 -12.39 -18.79 -14.33
N SER A 86 -11.63 -17.71 -14.49
CA SER A 86 -10.17 -17.80 -14.56
C SER A 86 -9.51 -17.86 -13.19
N ILE A 87 -10.23 -17.69 -12.09
CA ILE A 87 -9.67 -17.63 -10.74
C ILE A 87 -9.79 -19.01 -10.09
N ASN A 88 -8.68 -19.75 -10.04
CA ASN A 88 -8.67 -21.07 -9.41
C ASN A 88 -8.03 -21.05 -8.01
N ARG A 89 -7.14 -20.08 -7.77
CA ARG A 89 -6.37 -19.98 -6.52
C ARG A 89 -6.22 -18.53 -6.07
N VAL A 90 -6.31 -18.36 -4.76
CA VAL A 90 -6.15 -17.09 -4.07
C VAL A 90 -5.29 -17.31 -2.84
N VAL A 91 -4.40 -16.36 -2.55
CA VAL A 91 -3.65 -16.35 -1.30
C VAL A 91 -4.37 -15.45 -0.30
N LEU A 92 -4.58 -15.95 0.92
CA LEU A 92 -5.08 -15.20 2.07
C LEU A 92 -4.12 -15.41 3.25
N SER A 93 -3.01 -14.69 3.24
CA SER A 93 -1.99 -14.84 4.29
C SER A 93 -2.32 -13.99 5.51
N LYS A 94 -2.34 -14.62 6.69
CA LYS A 94 -2.69 -13.98 7.97
C LYS A 94 -1.44 -13.51 8.71
N THR A 95 -1.43 -12.24 9.11
CA THR A 95 -0.50 -11.70 10.12
C THR A 95 -1.29 -11.24 11.35
N PRO A 96 -0.67 -11.02 12.52
CA PRO A 96 -1.39 -10.59 13.73
C PRO A 96 -2.19 -9.28 13.58
N GLN A 97 -1.85 -8.44 12.60
CA GLN A 97 -2.45 -7.12 12.41
C GLN A 97 -3.35 -7.03 11.18
N PHE A 98 -3.02 -7.74 10.11
CA PHE A 98 -3.71 -7.66 8.83
C PHE A 98 -3.67 -8.99 8.06
N VAL A 99 -4.54 -9.11 7.08
CA VAL A 99 -4.55 -10.19 6.11
C VAL A 99 -4.10 -9.63 4.77
N THR A 100 -3.18 -10.33 4.12
CA THR A 100 -2.75 -10.05 2.76
C THR A 100 -3.53 -10.94 1.80
N PHE A 101 -4.31 -10.31 0.92
CA PHE A 101 -4.96 -11.01 -0.20
C PHE A 101 -4.16 -10.79 -1.48
N VAL A 102 -3.86 -11.88 -2.19
CA VAL A 102 -3.14 -11.84 -3.47
C VAL A 102 -3.91 -12.65 -4.51
N PHE A 103 -4.13 -12.06 -5.69
CA PHE A 103 -4.84 -12.68 -6.80
C PHE A 103 -4.46 -12.08 -8.16
N PRO A 104 -4.65 -12.80 -9.28
CA PRO A 104 -4.89 -14.24 -9.38
C PRO A 104 -3.60 -15.04 -9.14
N TYR A 105 -3.64 -16.11 -8.32
CA TYR A 105 -2.47 -16.95 -8.05
C TYR A 105 -2.51 -18.26 -8.88
N ASN A 106 -2.71 -18.13 -10.19
CA ASN A 106 -2.75 -19.28 -11.08
C ASN A 106 -1.33 -19.75 -11.41
N TYR A 107 -1.08 -21.06 -11.35
CA TYR A 107 0.20 -21.66 -11.76
C TYR A 107 0.48 -21.32 -13.23
N GLY A 108 1.65 -20.72 -13.51
CA GLY A 108 2.10 -20.38 -14.86
C GLY A 108 1.65 -19.02 -15.40
N ASN A 109 0.94 -18.20 -14.61
CA ASN A 109 0.58 -16.85 -15.01
C ASN A 109 1.67 -15.87 -14.56
N GLU A 110 2.51 -15.41 -15.49
CA GLU A 110 3.44 -14.28 -15.31
C GLU A 110 2.72 -12.91 -15.28
N GLY A 111 1.42 -12.92 -15.00
CA GLY A 111 0.59 -11.72 -14.95
C GLY A 111 0.86 -10.88 -13.71
N LYS A 112 0.50 -9.59 -13.80
CA LYS A 112 0.58 -8.68 -12.66
C LYS A 112 -0.35 -9.15 -11.53
N LEU A 113 0.25 -9.61 -10.43
CA LEU A 113 -0.46 -9.92 -9.20
C LEU A 113 -1.07 -8.63 -8.61
N ILE A 114 -2.32 -8.74 -8.18
CA ILE A 114 -3.00 -7.70 -7.44
C ILE A 114 -2.98 -8.14 -5.98
N GLU A 115 -2.42 -7.29 -5.14
CA GLU A 115 -2.35 -7.51 -3.70
C GLU A 115 -2.99 -6.35 -2.95
N PHE A 116 -3.63 -6.65 -1.82
CA PHE A 116 -3.99 -5.65 -0.84
C PHE A 116 -4.06 -6.24 0.56
N ASN A 117 -3.93 -5.35 1.54
CA ASN A 117 -4.02 -5.70 2.95
C ASN A 117 -5.34 -5.22 3.52
N PHE A 118 -5.93 -5.97 4.44
CA PHE A 118 -7.16 -5.59 5.14
C PHE A 118 -7.12 -6.07 6.61
N PRO A 119 -7.95 -5.52 7.51
CA PRO A 119 -7.94 -5.89 8.92
C PRO A 119 -8.21 -7.38 9.14
N ILE A 120 -7.49 -8.00 10.08
CA ILE A 120 -7.67 -9.44 10.38
C ILE A 120 -9.10 -9.81 10.80
N GLY A 121 -9.84 -8.89 11.41
CA GLY A 121 -11.24 -9.10 11.81
C GLY A 121 -12.18 -9.40 10.64
N ASP A 122 -11.84 -8.97 9.42
CA ASP A 122 -12.66 -9.21 8.23
C ASP A 122 -12.29 -10.51 7.50
N TYR A 123 -11.33 -11.30 8.02
CA TYR A 123 -10.81 -12.51 7.35
C TYR A 123 -11.91 -13.51 6.97
N GLU A 124 -12.68 -13.98 7.96
CA GLU A 124 -13.68 -15.04 7.73
C GLU A 124 -14.82 -14.53 6.83
N LEU A 125 -15.25 -13.28 7.04
CA LEU A 125 -16.27 -12.65 6.21
C LEU A 125 -15.82 -12.54 4.75
N PHE A 126 -14.57 -12.12 4.52
CA PHE A 126 -14.03 -11.98 3.18
C PHE A 126 -13.79 -13.35 2.51
N LYS A 127 -13.28 -14.34 3.25
CA LYS A 127 -13.10 -15.70 2.75
C LYS A 127 -14.43 -16.35 2.34
N SER A 128 -15.46 -16.19 3.16
CA SER A 128 -16.82 -16.66 2.86
C SER A 128 -17.39 -15.93 1.63
N TYR A 129 -17.21 -14.62 1.56
CA TYR A 129 -17.63 -13.80 0.42
C TYR A 129 -17.01 -14.27 -0.91
N LEU A 130 -15.70 -14.54 -0.92
CA LEU A 130 -15.00 -15.08 -2.10
C LEU A 130 -15.51 -16.47 -2.47
N SER A 131 -15.68 -17.37 -1.49
CA SER A 131 -16.15 -18.74 -1.71
C SER A 131 -17.56 -18.80 -2.30
N GLY A 132 -18.42 -17.85 -1.93
CA GLY A 132 -19.79 -17.79 -2.44
C GLY A 132 -19.90 -17.29 -3.88
N HIS A 133 -18.88 -16.59 -4.40
CA HIS A 133 -18.91 -16.00 -5.74
C HIS A 133 -17.95 -16.67 -6.73
N ILE A 134 -16.89 -17.31 -6.27
CA ILE A 134 -15.88 -17.96 -7.11
C ILE A 134 -16.06 -19.47 -6.98
N PRO A 135 -16.53 -20.17 -8.02
CA PRO A 135 -16.72 -21.61 -7.97
C PRO A 135 -15.36 -22.32 -7.85
N SER A 136 -15.28 -23.32 -6.96
CA SER A 136 -14.11 -24.19 -6.81
C SER A 136 -12.79 -23.47 -6.48
N ILE A 137 -12.85 -22.32 -5.82
CA ILE A 137 -11.68 -21.57 -5.38
C ILE A 137 -10.87 -22.36 -4.32
N THR A 138 -9.55 -22.41 -4.51
CA THR A 138 -8.61 -22.91 -3.50
C THR A 138 -7.95 -21.75 -2.79
N PHE A 139 -8.04 -21.73 -1.46
CA PHE A 139 -7.32 -20.76 -0.62
C PHE A 139 -5.96 -21.31 -0.21
N ILE A 140 -4.92 -20.51 -0.39
CA ILE A 140 -3.58 -20.75 0.11
C ILE A 140 -3.39 -19.83 1.32
N ASP A 141 -3.10 -20.41 2.48
CA ASP A 141 -2.83 -19.69 3.73
C ASP A 141 -1.34 -19.29 3.83
#